data_AF-A0A0S8F189-F1
#
_entry.id   AF-A0A0S8F189-F1
#
_cell.length_a   1.000
_cell.length_b   1.000
_cell.length_c   1.000
_cell.angle_alpha   90.00
_cell.angle_beta   90.00
_cell.angle_gamma   90.00
#
_symmetry.space_group_name_H-M   'P 1'
#
loop_
_entity.id
_entity.type
_entity.pdbx_description
1 polymer ?
#
loop_
_entity_poly.entity_id
_entity_poly.type
_entity_poly.pdbx_seq_one_letter_code
_entity_poly.pdbx_strand_id
1 'polypeptide(L)'
;MNAMAHRAVVALAGGVGGARLVDGLDRALPAGALQVIVNTGDDFQHWGLHISPDLDTIMYTLAGLSPEDRGWGIEGDSFQTLREAQRRGLDDWFQLGDRDLVTHLVRTSALARGESLTQVTRALCRGLKVERPILPMADAPRPTTMVTAEGEKLAFQEWLVRARSVPEVKAVRHGGDTKPSPQALAALRAADLVVICPSNPFVSIDPILTLDGVRDLLEETTVVAVSPILGGRAVKGPLGSMIPQLLGQPASAKAVANHYGDMLDAYAVHPGDGFDAPFPVLETNILIQAREDRVVFARKLLELAASLS
;
A
#
# COMPACT_ATOMS: atom_id res chain seq x y z
N MET A 1 21.42 -18.97 16.11
CA MET A 1 21.51 -18.75 14.65
C MET A 1 20.22 -18.07 14.23
N ASN A 2 20.29 -16.92 13.57
CA ASN A 2 19.14 -16.04 13.35
C ASN A 2 18.22 -16.66 12.28
N ALA A 3 17.09 -17.23 12.69
CA ALA A 3 16.16 -17.96 11.81
C ALA A 3 15.63 -17.11 10.63
N MET A 4 15.78 -15.78 10.69
CA MET A 4 15.40 -14.84 9.63
C MET A 4 16.47 -14.54 8.59
N ALA A 5 17.73 -14.95 8.79
CA ALA A 5 18.84 -14.53 7.92
C ALA A 5 18.74 -15.03 6.46
N HIS A 6 17.82 -15.97 6.20
CA HIS A 6 17.63 -16.59 4.89
C HIS A 6 16.20 -16.50 4.34
N ARG A 7 15.27 -15.80 5.02
CA ARG A 7 13.88 -15.72 4.53
C ARG A 7 13.71 -14.65 3.46
N ALA A 8 13.17 -15.04 2.31
CA ALA A 8 12.63 -14.13 1.32
C ALA A 8 11.27 -13.61 1.81
N VAL A 9 11.20 -12.30 2.09
CA VAL A 9 10.01 -11.63 2.59
C VAL A 9 9.39 -10.81 1.46
N VAL A 10 8.08 -10.97 1.25
CA VAL A 10 7.29 -10.13 0.36
C VAL A 10 6.32 -9.29 1.17
N ALA A 11 6.39 -7.97 1.05
CA ALA A 11 5.41 -7.07 1.65
C ALA A 11 4.37 -6.65 0.61
N LEU A 12 3.09 -6.83 0.92
CA LEU A 12 1.97 -6.27 0.16
C LEU A 12 1.58 -4.93 0.79
N ALA A 13 1.64 -3.85 0.00
CA ALA A 13 1.49 -2.51 0.55
C ALA A 13 0.78 -1.52 -0.38
N GLY A 14 0.11 -0.56 0.26
CA GLY A 14 -0.38 0.67 -0.34
C GLY A 14 -0.53 1.76 0.73
N GLY A 15 -0.48 3.02 0.30
CA GLY A 15 -0.58 4.20 1.14
C GLY A 15 0.50 4.34 2.22
N VAL A 16 0.29 5.32 3.11
CA VAL A 16 1.25 5.76 4.13
C VAL A 16 1.52 4.68 5.19
N GLY A 17 0.48 3.97 5.64
CA GLY A 17 0.61 2.90 6.64
C GLY A 17 1.51 1.77 6.14
N GLY A 18 1.33 1.38 4.89
CA GLY A 18 2.18 0.40 4.21
C GLY A 18 3.62 0.87 4.09
N ALA A 19 3.84 2.10 3.60
CA ALA A 19 5.18 2.66 3.43
C ALA A 19 6.00 2.70 4.73
N ARG A 20 5.36 3.01 5.87
CA ARG A 20 6.04 3.05 7.18
C ARG A 20 6.48 1.67 7.66
N LEU A 21 5.63 0.64 7.50
CA LEU A 21 6.03 -0.72 7.85
C LEU A 21 7.10 -1.25 6.89
N VAL A 22 6.97 -0.96 5.60
CA VAL A 22 7.99 -1.32 4.59
C VAL A 22 9.34 -0.73 4.97
N ASP A 23 9.44 0.55 5.35
CA ASP A 23 10.68 1.16 5.86
C ASP A 23 11.22 0.47 7.13
N GLY A 24 10.33 -0.01 8.01
CA GLY A 24 10.71 -0.80 9.18
C GLY A 24 11.32 -2.16 8.83
N LEU A 25 10.62 -2.94 7.98
CA LEU A 25 11.05 -4.26 7.51
C LEU A 25 12.39 -4.16 6.78
N ASP A 26 12.51 -3.17 5.93
CA ASP A 26 13.68 -2.90 5.10
C ASP A 26 14.95 -2.56 5.91
N ARG A 27 14.77 -2.01 7.11
CA ARG A 27 15.85 -1.74 8.08
C ARG A 27 16.15 -2.94 8.99
N ALA A 28 15.13 -3.75 9.24
CA ALA A 28 15.23 -4.91 10.12
C ALA A 28 15.83 -6.13 9.40
N LEU A 29 15.58 -6.26 8.10
CA LEU A 29 16.00 -7.39 7.27
C LEU A 29 17.38 -7.17 6.63
N PRO A 30 18.12 -8.25 6.32
CA PRO A 30 19.31 -8.18 5.49
C PRO A 30 19.01 -7.58 4.11
N ALA A 31 20.02 -6.95 3.50
CA ALA A 31 19.90 -6.44 2.14
C ALA A 31 19.49 -7.55 1.17
N GLY A 32 18.49 -7.29 0.33
CA GLY A 32 17.98 -8.24 -0.66
C GLY A 32 16.94 -9.24 -0.14
N ALA A 33 16.66 -9.28 1.18
CA ALA A 33 15.67 -10.18 1.73
C ALA A 33 14.22 -9.69 1.57
N LEU A 34 14.01 -8.38 1.31
CA LEU A 34 12.68 -7.79 1.15
C LEU A 34 12.38 -7.43 -0.31
N GLN A 35 11.20 -7.84 -0.78
CA GLN A 35 10.57 -7.32 -1.99
C GLN A 35 9.22 -6.71 -1.62
N VAL A 36 8.83 -5.63 -2.30
CA VAL A 36 7.58 -4.91 -1.99
C VAL A 36 6.69 -4.94 -3.22
N ILE A 37 5.50 -5.52 -3.10
CA ILE A 37 4.46 -5.49 -4.13
C ILE A 37 3.48 -4.39 -3.77
N VAL A 38 3.34 -3.43 -4.67
CA VAL A 38 2.64 -2.18 -4.43
C VAL A 38 1.37 -2.09 -5.25
N ASN A 39 0.29 -1.67 -4.60
CA ASN A 39 -0.96 -1.31 -5.25
C ASN A 39 -0.75 -0.30 -6.40
N THR A 40 -1.38 -0.57 -7.53
CA THR A 40 -1.47 0.37 -8.67
C THR A 40 -2.93 0.66 -9.05
N GLY A 41 -3.89 0.26 -8.21
CA GLY A 41 -5.31 0.53 -8.44
C GLY A 41 -5.70 1.98 -8.23
N ASP A 42 -4.83 2.73 -7.57
CA ASP A 42 -4.95 4.16 -7.33
C ASP A 42 -4.28 4.99 -8.43
N ASP A 43 -3.63 4.34 -9.40
CA ASP A 43 -2.97 5.02 -10.51
C ASP A 43 -4.00 5.69 -11.42
N PHE A 44 -3.70 6.92 -11.83
CA PHE A 44 -4.61 7.74 -12.61
C PHE A 44 -3.86 8.75 -13.48
N GLN A 45 -4.61 9.46 -14.32
CA GLN A 45 -4.08 10.58 -15.11
C GLN A 45 -4.58 11.91 -14.59
N HIS A 46 -3.66 12.87 -14.45
CA HIS A 46 -3.97 14.26 -14.11
C HIS A 46 -3.08 15.19 -14.94
N TRP A 47 -3.68 16.19 -15.59
CA TRP A 47 -2.98 17.07 -16.54
C TRP A 47 -2.16 16.32 -17.61
N GLY A 48 -2.62 15.14 -18.03
CA GLY A 48 -1.93 14.27 -18.99
C GLY A 48 -0.75 13.48 -18.41
N LEU A 49 -0.48 13.61 -17.11
CA LEU A 49 0.59 12.90 -16.41
C LEU A 49 0.05 11.63 -15.77
N HIS A 50 0.82 10.55 -15.86
CA HIS A 50 0.57 9.31 -15.13
C HIS A 50 1.09 9.43 -13.69
N ILE A 51 0.17 9.30 -12.73
CA ILE A 51 0.45 9.39 -11.30
C ILE A 51 0.22 8.01 -10.69
N SER A 52 1.18 7.56 -9.87
CA SER A 52 1.11 6.29 -9.16
C SER A 52 1.32 6.51 -7.65
N PRO A 53 0.26 6.94 -6.92
CA PRO A 53 0.40 7.50 -5.57
C PRO A 53 1.08 6.55 -4.57
N ASP A 54 0.76 5.26 -4.63
CA ASP A 54 1.28 4.27 -3.68
C ASP A 54 2.73 3.90 -3.98
N LEU A 55 3.09 3.75 -5.26
CA LEU A 55 4.47 3.57 -5.69
C LEU A 55 5.34 4.76 -5.26
N ASP A 56 4.85 5.98 -5.51
CA ASP A 56 5.57 7.21 -5.18
C ASP A 56 5.73 7.36 -3.65
N THR A 57 4.67 7.10 -2.88
CA THR A 57 4.71 7.16 -1.42
C THR A 57 5.75 6.20 -0.82
N ILE A 58 5.77 4.94 -1.28
CA ILE A 58 6.74 3.95 -0.79
C ILE A 58 8.16 4.32 -1.22
N MET A 59 8.34 4.72 -2.49
CA MET A 59 9.63 5.14 -3.03
C MET A 59 10.20 6.34 -2.26
N TYR A 60 9.41 7.39 -2.04
CA TYR A 60 9.85 8.57 -1.29
C TYR A 60 10.11 8.27 0.18
N THR A 61 9.34 7.37 0.79
CA THR A 61 9.56 6.97 2.19
C THR A 61 10.91 6.27 2.33
N LEU A 62 11.21 5.30 1.45
CA LEU A 62 12.48 4.58 1.46
C LEU A 62 13.67 5.47 1.08
N ALA A 63 13.45 6.49 0.23
CA ALA A 63 14.45 7.49 -0.10
C ALA A 63 14.70 8.51 1.03
N GLY A 64 13.92 8.49 2.12
CA GLY A 64 13.99 9.48 3.19
C GLY A 64 13.52 10.88 2.77
N LEU A 65 12.64 10.94 1.77
CA LEU A 65 12.09 12.18 1.21
C LEU A 65 10.67 12.48 1.68
N SER A 66 9.94 11.49 2.21
CA SER A 66 8.57 11.70 2.66
C SER A 66 8.49 12.51 3.96
N PRO A 67 7.52 13.42 4.08
CA PRO A 67 7.27 14.18 5.30
C PRO A 67 6.66 13.29 6.39
N GLU A 68 7.14 13.43 7.62
CA GLU A 68 6.76 12.55 8.74
C GLU A 68 5.31 12.75 9.22
N ASP A 69 4.75 13.95 9.06
CA ASP A 69 3.41 14.31 9.53
C ASP A 69 2.29 13.77 8.61
N ARG A 70 2.30 14.19 7.34
CA ARG A 70 1.29 13.84 6.34
C ARG A 70 1.58 12.48 5.69
N GLY A 71 2.85 12.13 5.51
CA GLY A 71 3.29 10.83 5.01
C GLY A 71 3.24 10.64 3.50
N TRP A 72 2.90 11.68 2.72
CA TRP A 72 2.84 11.65 1.26
C TRP A 72 3.45 12.92 0.64
N GLY A 73 3.82 12.82 -0.63
CA GLY A 73 4.60 13.84 -1.34
C GLY A 73 6.04 13.92 -0.83
N ILE A 74 6.72 15.01 -1.19
CA ILE A 74 8.13 15.24 -0.86
C ILE A 74 8.26 16.36 0.19
N GLU A 75 9.10 16.14 1.20
CA GLU A 75 9.43 17.13 2.24
C GLU A 75 10.11 18.35 1.62
N GLY A 76 9.67 19.54 2.05
CA GLY A 76 10.14 20.82 1.50
C GLY A 76 9.79 21.08 0.03
N ASP A 77 8.84 20.35 -0.56
CA ASP A 77 8.41 20.61 -1.93
C ASP A 77 7.62 21.93 -2.05
N SER A 78 7.74 22.60 -3.20
CA SER A 78 6.98 23.80 -3.52
C SER A 78 5.76 23.48 -4.39
N PHE A 79 4.83 24.42 -4.48
CA PHE A 79 3.57 24.27 -5.23
C PHE A 79 3.36 25.45 -6.18
N GLN A 80 4.43 25.93 -6.82
CA GLN A 80 4.34 27.07 -7.75
C GLN A 80 3.55 26.69 -9.00
N THR A 81 3.80 25.48 -9.54
CA THR A 81 3.08 24.98 -10.72
C THR A 81 1.58 24.86 -10.45
N LEU A 82 1.21 24.31 -9.29
CA LEU A 82 -0.18 24.21 -8.86
C LEU A 82 -0.85 25.60 -8.74
N ARG A 83 -0.16 26.59 -8.15
CA ARG A 83 -0.69 27.97 -8.08
C ARG A 83 -0.90 28.60 -9.45
N GLU A 84 -0.02 28.34 -10.40
CA GLU A 84 -0.19 28.81 -11.78
C GLU A 84 -1.31 28.08 -12.51
N ALA A 85 -1.47 26.77 -12.27
CA ALA A 85 -2.59 25.98 -12.79
C ALA A 85 -3.93 26.54 -12.30
N GLN A 86 -4.04 26.84 -11.00
CA GLN A 86 -5.21 27.49 -10.38
C GLN A 86 -5.54 28.84 -11.04
N ARG A 87 -4.54 29.71 -11.23
CA ARG A 87 -4.72 31.02 -11.89
C ARG A 87 -5.24 30.91 -13.33
N ARG A 88 -5.00 29.78 -13.99
CA ARG A 88 -5.44 29.49 -15.36
C ARG A 88 -6.73 28.68 -15.43
N GLY A 89 -7.33 28.35 -14.28
CA GLY A 89 -8.58 27.59 -14.21
C GLY A 89 -8.43 26.11 -14.57
N LEU A 90 -7.23 25.54 -14.42
CA LEU A 90 -7.06 24.09 -14.50
C LEU A 90 -7.56 23.41 -13.23
N ASP A 91 -8.04 22.18 -13.36
CA ASP A 91 -8.45 21.34 -12.24
C ASP A 91 -7.30 21.21 -11.22
N ASP A 92 -7.54 21.61 -9.97
CA ASP A 92 -6.54 21.66 -8.89
C ASP A 92 -6.89 20.73 -7.71
N TRP A 93 -7.85 19.83 -7.93
CA TRP A 93 -8.37 18.93 -6.90
C TRP A 93 -7.33 17.95 -6.38
N PHE A 94 -6.25 17.69 -7.14
CA PHE A 94 -5.11 16.90 -6.71
C PHE A 94 -3.85 17.78 -6.61
N GLN A 95 -3.19 17.77 -5.45
CA GLN A 95 -2.03 18.62 -5.22
C GLN A 95 -0.76 17.95 -5.72
N LEU A 96 -0.10 18.58 -6.69
CA LEU A 96 1.20 18.16 -7.22
C LEU A 96 2.27 19.17 -6.80
N GLY A 97 3.29 18.66 -6.10
CA GLY A 97 4.49 19.44 -5.78
C GLY A 97 5.42 19.57 -6.99
N ASP A 98 6.26 20.60 -7.01
CA ASP A 98 7.12 20.91 -8.16
C ASP A 98 8.22 19.85 -8.36
N ARG A 99 8.75 19.26 -7.28
CA ARG A 99 9.70 18.13 -7.34
C ARG A 99 8.97 16.84 -7.67
N ASP A 100 7.79 16.62 -7.09
CA ASP A 100 6.95 15.44 -7.37
C ASP A 100 6.56 15.36 -8.86
N LEU A 101 6.29 16.52 -9.47
CA LEU A 101 5.99 16.65 -10.90
C LEU A 101 7.08 16.03 -11.80
N VAL A 102 8.35 16.10 -11.39
CA VAL A 102 9.46 15.50 -12.14
C VAL A 102 9.32 13.99 -12.23
N THR A 103 8.90 13.34 -11.14
CA THR A 103 8.64 11.89 -11.12
C THR A 103 7.56 11.52 -12.13
N HIS A 104 6.46 12.28 -12.16
CA HIS A 104 5.36 12.02 -13.08
C HIS A 104 5.73 12.30 -14.54
N LEU A 105 6.53 13.34 -14.82
CA LEU A 105 7.06 13.63 -16.16
C LEU A 105 7.95 12.48 -16.67
N VAL A 106 8.88 12.02 -15.84
CA VAL A 106 9.77 10.89 -16.17
C VAL A 106 8.94 9.63 -16.42
N ARG A 107 8.00 9.31 -15.54
CA ARG A 107 7.11 8.15 -15.69
C ARG A 107 6.32 8.21 -16.97
N THR A 108 5.63 9.32 -17.21
CA THR A 108 4.78 9.50 -18.38
C THR A 108 5.59 9.38 -19.67
N SER A 109 6.78 10.01 -19.72
CA SER A 109 7.65 9.91 -20.90
C SER A 109 8.18 8.50 -21.14
N ALA A 110 8.52 7.75 -20.09
CA ALA A 110 9.01 6.38 -20.22
C ALA A 110 7.90 5.41 -20.67
N LEU A 111 6.71 5.50 -20.08
CA LEU A 111 5.54 4.73 -20.50
C LEU A 111 5.16 5.02 -21.95
N ALA A 112 5.21 6.29 -22.38
CA ALA A 112 4.95 6.68 -23.78
C ALA A 112 5.97 6.10 -24.77
N ARG A 113 7.17 5.72 -24.31
CA ARG A 113 8.19 5.01 -25.11
C ARG A 113 8.02 3.49 -25.09
N GLY A 114 6.98 2.97 -24.42
CA GLY A 114 6.69 1.55 -24.33
C GLY A 114 7.43 0.80 -23.22
N GLU A 115 8.07 1.51 -22.28
CA GLU A 115 8.60 0.88 -21.07
C GLU A 115 7.44 0.43 -20.17
N SER A 116 7.59 -0.71 -19.49
CA SER A 116 6.60 -1.19 -18.52
C SER A 116 6.66 -0.39 -17.21
N LEU A 117 5.56 -0.32 -16.47
CA LEU A 117 5.54 0.37 -15.17
C LEU A 117 6.62 -0.17 -14.22
N THR A 118 6.88 -1.47 -14.24
CA THR A 118 7.98 -2.11 -13.48
C THR A 118 9.35 -1.57 -13.87
N GLN A 119 9.62 -1.38 -15.17
CA GLN A 119 10.89 -0.84 -15.65
C GLN A 119 11.06 0.62 -15.22
N VAL A 120 9.99 1.42 -15.36
CA VAL A 120 9.96 2.82 -14.96
C VAL A 120 10.18 2.98 -13.46
N THR A 121 9.43 2.25 -12.63
CA THR A 121 9.58 2.27 -11.16
C THR A 121 11.01 1.93 -10.76
N ARG A 122 11.62 0.91 -11.38
CA ARG A 122 13.03 0.56 -11.12
C ARG A 122 14.00 1.67 -11.52
N ALA A 123 13.75 2.41 -12.60
CA ALA A 123 14.58 3.54 -13.00
C ALA A 123 14.47 4.71 -12.01
N LEU A 124 13.26 5.06 -11.59
CA LEU A 124 12.99 6.10 -10.60
C LEU A 124 13.65 5.78 -9.25
N CYS A 125 13.48 4.54 -8.76
CA CYS A 125 14.10 4.07 -7.52
C CYS A 125 15.63 4.22 -7.56
N ARG A 126 16.26 3.83 -8.67
CA ARG A 126 17.72 3.98 -8.86
C ARG A 126 18.15 5.45 -8.82
N GLY A 127 17.38 6.36 -9.42
CA GLY A 127 17.64 7.80 -9.35
C GLY A 127 17.64 8.35 -7.93
N LEU A 128 16.85 7.75 -7.04
CA LEU A 128 16.74 8.11 -5.62
C LEU A 128 17.61 7.24 -4.69
N LYS A 129 18.46 6.37 -5.24
CA LYS A 129 19.29 5.42 -4.49
C LYS A 129 18.49 4.45 -3.60
N VAL A 130 17.26 4.15 -4.00
CA VAL A 130 16.45 3.08 -3.41
C VAL A 130 16.86 1.78 -4.09
N GLU A 131 17.69 0.99 -3.40
CA GLU A 131 18.24 -0.27 -3.93
C GLU A 131 17.25 -1.43 -3.90
N ARG A 132 16.18 -1.31 -3.10
CA ARG A 132 15.21 -2.38 -2.85
C ARG A 132 14.25 -2.53 -4.03
N PRO A 133 13.83 -3.76 -4.38
CA PRO A 133 12.79 -3.96 -5.39
C PRO A 133 11.43 -3.45 -4.90
N ILE A 134 11.00 -2.31 -5.45
CA ILE A 134 9.61 -1.86 -5.44
C ILE A 134 8.97 -2.34 -6.75
N LEU A 135 7.97 -3.21 -6.63
CA LEU A 135 7.32 -3.88 -7.75
C LEU A 135 5.86 -3.40 -7.84
N PRO A 136 5.41 -2.83 -8.97
CA PRO A 136 3.98 -2.66 -9.17
C PRO A 136 3.30 -4.03 -9.21
N MET A 137 2.10 -4.12 -8.64
CA MET A 137 1.32 -5.36 -8.65
C MET A 137 1.02 -5.84 -10.09
N ALA A 138 0.83 -4.90 -11.03
CA ALA A 138 0.62 -5.15 -12.45
C ALA A 138 1.27 -4.05 -13.30
N ASP A 139 1.74 -4.40 -14.51
CA ASP A 139 2.20 -3.40 -15.49
C ASP A 139 1.04 -2.76 -16.26
N ALA A 140 -0.08 -3.47 -16.39
CA ALA A 140 -1.29 -2.99 -17.06
C ALA A 140 -2.19 -2.21 -16.08
N PRO A 141 -2.99 -1.24 -16.57
CA PRO A 141 -3.92 -0.49 -15.71
C PRO A 141 -4.95 -1.40 -15.02
N ARG A 142 -5.12 -1.20 -13.71
CA ARG A 142 -6.06 -1.96 -12.85
C ARG A 142 -6.87 -1.04 -11.93
N PRO A 143 -7.69 -0.12 -12.47
CA PRO A 143 -8.28 0.97 -11.69
C PRO A 143 -9.26 0.48 -10.62
N THR A 144 -9.18 1.07 -9.43
CA THR A 144 -10.16 0.91 -8.35
C THR A 144 -11.31 1.89 -8.54
N THR A 145 -12.54 1.37 -8.58
CA THR A 145 -13.77 2.14 -8.73
C THR A 145 -14.64 2.00 -7.49
N MET A 146 -15.08 3.13 -6.96
CA MET A 146 -16.02 3.24 -5.85
C MET A 146 -17.44 3.29 -6.40
N VAL A 147 -18.30 2.36 -5.97
CA VAL A 147 -19.73 2.38 -6.31
C VAL A 147 -20.49 2.95 -5.11
N THR A 148 -21.10 4.13 -5.28
CA THR A 148 -21.81 4.80 -4.21
C THR A 148 -23.14 4.12 -3.88
N ALA A 149 -23.73 4.44 -2.73
CA ALA A 149 -25.06 3.98 -2.34
C ALA A 149 -26.10 4.28 -3.43
N GLU A 150 -26.03 5.47 -4.01
CA GLU A 150 -26.88 5.97 -5.11
C GLU A 150 -26.59 5.30 -6.46
N GLY A 151 -25.51 4.53 -6.56
CA GLY A 151 -25.12 3.79 -7.78
C GLY A 151 -24.20 4.56 -8.72
N GLU A 152 -23.72 5.74 -8.32
CA GLU A 152 -22.65 6.44 -9.04
C GLU A 152 -21.37 5.60 -9.00
N LYS A 153 -20.56 5.70 -10.07
CA LYS A 153 -19.25 5.06 -10.16
C LYS A 153 -18.19 6.15 -10.24
N LEU A 154 -17.33 6.20 -9.23
CA LEU A 154 -16.25 7.18 -9.13
C LEU A 154 -14.90 6.47 -9.15
N ALA A 155 -13.92 7.03 -9.87
CA ALA A 155 -12.54 6.58 -9.72
C ALA A 155 -12.08 6.83 -8.27
N PHE A 156 -11.23 5.96 -7.73
CA PHE A 156 -10.87 6.03 -6.31
C PHE A 156 -10.31 7.40 -5.90
N GLN A 157 -9.39 7.99 -6.67
CA GLN A 157 -8.82 9.30 -6.35
C GLN A 157 -9.82 10.45 -6.45
N GLU A 158 -10.79 10.37 -7.36
CA GLU A 158 -11.88 11.35 -7.44
C GLU A 158 -12.79 11.22 -6.21
N TRP A 159 -13.12 10.00 -5.80
CA TRP A 159 -13.90 9.79 -4.59
C TRP A 159 -13.15 10.23 -3.32
N LEU A 160 -11.89 9.84 -3.19
CA LEU A 160 -11.06 10.11 -2.02
C LEU A 160 -10.73 11.61 -1.87
N VAL A 161 -10.24 12.23 -2.94
CA VAL A 161 -9.66 13.58 -2.86
C VAL A 161 -10.69 14.62 -3.27
N ARG A 162 -11.30 14.48 -4.45
CA ARG A 162 -12.24 15.47 -5.00
C ARG A 162 -13.57 15.48 -4.23
N ALA A 163 -14.15 14.31 -4.00
CA ALA A 163 -15.39 14.16 -3.22
C ALA A 163 -15.13 13.95 -1.71
N ARG A 164 -13.86 13.98 -1.27
CA ARG A 164 -13.44 13.92 0.14
C ARG A 164 -13.98 12.70 0.90
N SER A 165 -14.17 11.58 0.21
CA SER A 165 -14.78 10.36 0.75
C SER A 165 -16.16 10.59 1.38
N VAL A 166 -16.90 11.63 0.95
CA VAL A 166 -18.22 11.96 1.46
C VAL A 166 -19.30 11.02 0.93
N PRO A 167 -19.36 10.68 -0.39
CA PRO A 167 -20.37 9.75 -0.89
C PRO A 167 -20.20 8.37 -0.24
N GLU A 168 -21.27 7.83 0.36
CA GLU A 168 -21.23 6.51 0.97
C GLU A 168 -21.05 5.43 -0.09
N VAL A 169 -20.26 4.40 0.20
CA VAL A 169 -19.93 3.35 -0.76
C VAL A 169 -20.63 2.05 -0.43
N LYS A 170 -21.26 1.42 -1.44
CA LYS A 170 -21.88 0.09 -1.28
C LYS A 170 -21.03 -1.03 -1.86
N ALA A 171 -20.08 -0.72 -2.73
CA ALA A 171 -19.15 -1.69 -3.28
C ALA A 171 -17.86 -1.02 -3.77
N VAL A 172 -16.78 -1.79 -3.72
CA VAL A 172 -15.52 -1.49 -4.40
C VAL A 172 -15.36 -2.48 -5.57
N ARG A 173 -14.83 -2.00 -6.69
CA ARG A 173 -14.59 -2.80 -7.90
C ARG A 173 -13.18 -2.57 -8.40
N HIS A 174 -12.48 -3.64 -8.75
CA HIS A 174 -11.16 -3.60 -9.37
C HIS A 174 -11.32 -4.00 -10.84
N GLY A 175 -11.15 -3.04 -11.75
CA GLY A 175 -11.26 -3.27 -13.19
C GLY A 175 -9.91 -3.59 -13.84
N GLY A 176 -9.89 -3.73 -15.16
CA GLY A 176 -8.65 -3.91 -15.92
C GLY A 176 -8.12 -5.34 -15.92
N ASP A 177 -6.88 -5.49 -16.39
CA ASP A 177 -6.20 -6.79 -16.50
C ASP A 177 -5.92 -7.36 -15.10
N THR A 178 -6.10 -8.68 -14.96
CA THR A 178 -5.85 -9.44 -13.72
C THR A 178 -4.45 -10.05 -13.70
N LYS A 179 -3.67 -9.91 -14.77
CA LYS A 179 -2.31 -10.43 -14.84
C LYS A 179 -1.35 -9.65 -13.94
N PRO A 180 -0.71 -10.30 -12.94
CA PRO A 180 0.33 -9.66 -12.16
C PRO A 180 1.55 -9.31 -13.03
N SER A 181 2.36 -8.34 -12.58
CA SER A 181 3.67 -8.13 -13.20
C SER A 181 4.50 -9.41 -13.05
N PRO A 182 5.30 -9.81 -14.06
CA PRO A 182 6.09 -11.04 -13.98
C PRO A 182 7.01 -11.09 -12.75
N GLN A 183 7.52 -9.92 -12.33
CA GLN A 183 8.40 -9.77 -11.18
C GLN A 183 7.62 -9.91 -9.87
N ALA A 184 6.41 -9.35 -9.74
CA ALA A 184 5.58 -9.53 -8.55
C ALA A 184 5.21 -11.02 -8.37
N LEU A 185 4.81 -11.69 -9.45
CA LEU A 185 4.47 -13.11 -9.41
C LEU A 185 5.68 -13.99 -9.07
N ALA A 186 6.86 -13.68 -9.61
CA ALA A 186 8.09 -14.38 -9.27
C ALA A 186 8.51 -14.16 -7.81
N ALA A 187 8.30 -12.95 -7.28
CA ALA A 187 8.57 -12.64 -5.88
C ALA A 187 7.69 -13.46 -4.93
N LEU A 188 6.38 -13.55 -5.21
CA LEU A 188 5.45 -14.35 -4.41
C LEU A 188 5.82 -15.84 -4.42
N ARG A 189 6.16 -16.40 -5.58
CA ARG A 189 6.58 -17.81 -5.69
C ARG A 189 7.85 -18.15 -4.90
N ALA A 190 8.71 -17.16 -4.67
CA ALA A 190 9.96 -17.33 -3.96
C ALA A 190 9.86 -16.89 -2.49
N ALA A 191 8.69 -16.46 -2.03
CA ALA A 191 8.51 -15.95 -0.67
C ALA A 191 8.46 -17.09 0.34
N ASP A 192 9.22 -16.96 1.43
CA ASP A 192 9.05 -17.77 2.63
C ASP A 192 8.02 -17.15 3.59
N LEU A 193 7.78 -15.85 3.43
CA LEU A 193 6.88 -15.05 4.26
C LEU A 193 6.24 -13.94 3.42
N VAL A 194 4.92 -13.85 3.48
CA VAL A 194 4.16 -12.70 2.99
C VAL A 194 3.71 -11.85 4.17
N VAL A 195 4.01 -10.55 4.13
CA VAL A 195 3.53 -9.57 5.11
C VAL A 195 2.48 -8.68 4.45
N ILE A 196 1.23 -8.76 4.92
CA ILE A 196 0.19 -7.79 4.54
C ILE A 196 0.32 -6.58 5.46
N CYS A 197 0.73 -5.45 4.88
CA CYS A 197 0.97 -4.23 5.63
C CYS A 197 -0.34 -3.60 6.15
N PRO A 198 -0.30 -2.66 7.14
CA PRO A 198 -1.49 -2.00 7.70
C PRO A 198 -2.03 -0.94 6.73
N SER A 199 -2.44 -1.39 5.55
CA SER A 199 -3.05 -0.63 4.47
C SER A 199 -4.57 -0.85 4.46
N ASN A 200 -5.31 -0.10 3.63
CA ASN A 200 -6.74 -0.31 3.51
C ASN A 200 -7.02 -1.66 2.79
N PRO A 201 -7.74 -2.62 3.41
CA PRO A 201 -8.01 -3.91 2.80
C PRO A 201 -8.67 -3.78 1.43
N PHE A 202 -9.65 -2.88 1.28
CA PHE A 202 -10.50 -2.82 0.09
C PHE A 202 -9.87 -2.11 -1.11
N VAL A 203 -9.01 -1.10 -0.89
CA VAL A 203 -8.50 -0.25 -1.98
C VAL A 203 -6.98 -0.31 -2.14
N SER A 204 -6.27 -0.90 -1.17
CA SER A 204 -4.82 -1.06 -1.24
C SER A 204 -4.38 -2.52 -1.30
N ILE A 205 -5.06 -3.44 -0.61
CA ILE A 205 -4.64 -4.86 -0.57
C ILE A 205 -5.45 -5.71 -1.55
N ASP A 206 -6.78 -5.60 -1.57
CA ASP A 206 -7.65 -6.33 -2.51
C ASP A 206 -7.29 -6.13 -4.00
N PRO A 207 -6.86 -4.95 -4.48
CA PRO A 207 -6.39 -4.82 -5.86
C PRO A 207 -5.26 -5.80 -6.21
N ILE A 208 -4.39 -6.11 -5.23
CA ILE A 208 -3.29 -7.08 -5.35
C ILE A 208 -3.84 -8.50 -5.23
N LEU A 209 -4.65 -8.78 -4.21
CA LEU A 209 -5.19 -10.12 -3.93
C LEU A 209 -6.15 -10.64 -5.01
N THR A 210 -6.71 -9.74 -5.83
CA THR A 210 -7.64 -10.10 -6.91
C THR A 210 -6.95 -10.32 -8.26
N LEU A 211 -5.61 -10.29 -8.30
CA LEU A 211 -4.83 -10.69 -9.47
C LEU A 211 -4.74 -12.21 -9.58
N ASP A 212 -4.57 -12.70 -10.81
CA ASP A 212 -4.57 -14.12 -11.13
C ASP A 212 -3.42 -14.86 -10.42
N GLY A 213 -3.76 -15.91 -9.68
CA GLY A 213 -2.82 -16.79 -8.97
C GLY A 213 -2.20 -16.18 -7.71
N VAL A 214 -2.55 -14.95 -7.32
CA VAL A 214 -1.99 -14.35 -6.08
C VAL A 214 -2.53 -15.06 -4.84
N ARG A 215 -3.84 -15.29 -4.74
CA ARG A 215 -4.44 -15.99 -3.58
C ARG A 215 -3.92 -17.42 -3.43
N ASP A 216 -3.87 -18.17 -4.53
CA ASP A 216 -3.35 -19.54 -4.53
C ASP A 216 -1.92 -19.62 -3.95
N LEU A 217 -1.06 -18.66 -4.31
CA LEU A 217 0.31 -18.60 -3.77
C LEU A 217 0.34 -18.22 -2.28
N LEU A 218 -0.57 -17.35 -1.83
CA LEU A 218 -0.67 -16.98 -0.43
C LEU A 218 -1.17 -18.15 0.44
N GLU A 219 -2.02 -19.03 -0.09
CA GLU A 219 -2.47 -20.24 0.63
C GLU A 219 -1.34 -21.26 0.86
N GLU A 220 -0.30 -21.22 0.02
CA GLU A 220 0.88 -22.10 0.12
C GLU A 220 2.05 -21.46 0.90
N THR A 221 1.90 -20.21 1.35
CA THR A 221 2.97 -19.42 1.98
C THR A 221 2.55 -18.98 3.37
N THR A 222 3.50 -18.83 4.31
CA THR A 222 3.18 -18.19 5.59
C THR A 222 2.78 -16.73 5.40
N VAL A 223 1.59 -16.34 5.86
CA VAL A 223 1.06 -14.98 5.76
C VAL A 223 0.85 -14.38 7.14
N VAL A 224 1.48 -13.23 7.37
CA VAL A 224 1.26 -12.42 8.57
C VAL A 224 0.71 -11.06 8.16
N ALA A 225 -0.42 -10.66 8.75
CA ALA A 225 -1.01 -9.36 8.48
C ALA A 225 -0.90 -8.42 9.69
N VAL A 226 -0.95 -7.11 9.43
CA VAL A 226 -1.03 -6.07 10.47
C VAL A 226 -2.32 -5.31 10.33
N SER A 227 -3.06 -5.17 11.43
CA SER A 227 -4.29 -4.39 11.46
C SER A 227 -4.02 -2.92 11.11
N PRO A 228 -4.84 -2.30 10.23
CA PRO A 228 -4.87 -0.84 10.04
C PRO A 228 -5.75 -0.11 11.08
N ILE A 229 -6.35 -0.84 12.02
CA ILE A 229 -7.22 -0.30 13.09
C ILE A 229 -6.42 -0.13 14.38
N LEU A 230 -6.55 1.04 15.02
CA LEU A 230 -5.98 1.34 16.34
C LEU A 230 -7.06 1.86 17.30
N GLY A 231 -7.22 1.20 18.44
CA GLY A 231 -8.18 1.57 19.48
C GLY A 231 -9.63 1.57 18.96
N GLY A 232 -9.98 0.57 18.16
CA GLY A 232 -11.28 0.43 17.52
C GLY A 232 -11.57 1.45 16.42
N ARG A 233 -10.57 2.20 15.94
CA ARG A 233 -10.73 3.24 14.92
C ARG A 233 -9.69 3.14 13.82
N ALA A 234 -10.07 3.44 12.59
CA ALA A 234 -9.10 3.72 11.54
C ALA A 234 -8.47 5.10 11.79
N VAL A 235 -7.14 5.17 11.91
CA VAL A 235 -6.45 6.42 12.27
C VAL A 235 -6.24 7.34 11.06
N LYS A 236 -6.07 6.77 9.86
CA LYS A 236 -5.89 7.54 8.63
C LYS A 236 -6.72 6.94 7.50
N GLY A 237 -7.17 7.81 6.61
CA GLY A 237 -7.88 7.44 5.39
C GLY A 237 -9.33 6.98 5.59
N PRO A 238 -9.97 6.49 4.54
CA PRO A 238 -11.42 6.26 4.50
C PRO A 238 -11.87 4.96 5.19
N LEU A 239 -10.94 4.13 5.66
CA LEU A 239 -11.28 2.78 6.12
C LEU A 239 -12.34 2.75 7.23
N GLY A 240 -12.32 3.76 8.11
CA GLY A 240 -13.25 3.86 9.24
C GLY A 240 -14.72 3.95 8.83
N SER A 241 -15.03 4.62 7.70
CA SER A 241 -16.39 4.66 7.14
C SER A 241 -16.66 3.48 6.22
N MET A 242 -15.65 2.98 5.51
CA MET A 242 -15.82 1.88 4.56
C MET A 242 -16.20 0.56 5.23
N ILE A 243 -15.63 0.19 6.39
CA ILE A 243 -15.96 -1.08 7.05
C ILE A 243 -17.46 -1.16 7.39
N PRO A 244 -18.06 -0.18 8.10
CA PRO A 244 -19.51 -0.17 8.33
C PRO A 244 -20.33 -0.20 7.06
N GLN A 245 -19.95 0.58 6.04
CA GLN A 245 -20.73 0.70 4.81
C GLN A 245 -20.70 -0.58 3.95
N LEU A 246 -19.55 -1.27 3.89
CA LEU A 246 -19.35 -2.44 3.04
C LEU A 246 -19.65 -3.76 3.76
N LEU A 247 -19.36 -3.85 5.05
CA LEU A 247 -19.49 -5.11 5.82
C LEU A 247 -20.69 -5.10 6.78
N GLY A 248 -21.35 -3.96 6.98
CA GLY A 248 -22.50 -3.85 7.90
C GLY A 248 -22.15 -4.04 9.38
N GLN A 249 -20.87 -3.89 9.76
CA GLN A 249 -20.38 -4.07 11.12
C GLN A 249 -19.40 -2.95 11.53
N PRO A 250 -19.19 -2.69 12.84
CA PRO A 250 -18.25 -1.67 13.28
C PRO A 250 -16.80 -1.94 12.82
N ALA A 251 -16.06 -0.86 12.56
CA ALA A 251 -14.63 -0.96 12.28
C ALA A 251 -13.89 -1.59 13.46
N SER A 252 -13.19 -2.70 13.21
CA SER A 252 -12.41 -3.43 14.23
C SER A 252 -11.30 -4.22 13.57
N ALA A 253 -10.25 -4.55 14.33
CA ALA A 253 -9.19 -5.44 13.84
C ALA A 253 -9.76 -6.81 13.42
N LYS A 254 -10.76 -7.32 14.16
CA LYS A 254 -11.51 -8.53 13.83
C LYS A 254 -12.23 -8.44 12.48
N ALA A 255 -12.91 -7.33 12.20
CA ALA A 255 -13.61 -7.15 10.92
C ALA A 255 -12.65 -7.22 9.72
N VAL A 256 -11.44 -6.66 9.86
CA VAL A 256 -10.38 -6.73 8.84
C VAL A 256 -9.80 -8.14 8.74
N ALA A 257 -9.53 -8.80 9.86
CA ALA A 257 -9.05 -10.18 9.84
C ALA A 257 -10.04 -11.15 9.18
N ASN A 258 -11.33 -11.01 9.47
CA ASN A 258 -12.39 -11.79 8.83
C ASN A 258 -12.51 -11.54 7.33
N HIS A 259 -12.16 -10.33 6.85
CA HIS A 259 -12.13 -10.01 5.42
C HIS A 259 -11.02 -10.77 4.69
N TYR A 260 -9.85 -10.92 5.33
CA TYR A 260 -8.78 -11.75 4.80
C TYR A 260 -9.12 -13.25 4.92
N GLY A 261 -9.77 -13.65 6.00
CA GLY A 261 -10.25 -15.03 6.19
C GLY A 261 -9.12 -16.02 6.44
N ASP A 262 -9.23 -17.21 5.85
CA ASP A 262 -8.36 -18.35 6.13
C ASP A 262 -6.92 -18.19 5.58
N MET A 263 -6.63 -17.11 4.86
CA MET A 263 -5.28 -16.81 4.37
C MET A 263 -4.31 -16.38 5.47
N LEU A 264 -4.75 -16.12 6.70
CA LEU A 264 -3.90 -15.57 7.75
C LEU A 264 -3.35 -16.65 8.67
N ASP A 265 -2.02 -16.73 8.80
CA ASP A 265 -1.36 -17.57 9.79
C ASP A 265 -1.07 -16.85 11.11
N ALA A 266 -0.94 -15.52 11.07
CA ALA A 266 -0.90 -14.69 12.27
C ALA A 266 -1.30 -13.24 12.00
N TYR A 267 -1.63 -12.52 13.06
CA TYR A 267 -2.11 -11.15 12.95
C TYR A 267 -1.58 -10.24 14.07
N ALA A 268 -1.08 -9.05 13.72
CA ALA A 268 -0.67 -8.04 14.69
C ALA A 268 -1.73 -6.95 14.84
N VAL A 269 -2.04 -6.59 16.08
CA VAL A 269 -3.08 -5.60 16.43
C VAL A 269 -2.56 -4.61 17.47
N HIS A 270 -3.19 -3.42 17.57
CA HIS A 270 -2.90 -2.48 18.64
C HIS A 270 -3.32 -3.06 20.00
N PRO A 271 -2.67 -2.69 21.12
CA PRO A 271 -3.10 -3.17 22.43
C PRO A 271 -4.55 -2.79 22.70
N GLY A 272 -5.36 -3.77 23.12
CA GLY A 272 -6.80 -3.61 23.35
C GLY A 272 -7.71 -3.82 22.12
N ASP A 273 -7.15 -4.01 20.92
CA ASP A 273 -7.90 -4.43 19.73
C ASP A 273 -7.89 -5.96 19.51
N GLY A 274 -7.36 -6.71 20.49
CA GLY A 274 -7.33 -8.17 20.49
C GLY A 274 -8.73 -8.79 20.41
N PHE A 275 -8.78 -9.99 19.84
CA PHE A 275 -10.00 -10.79 19.72
C PHE A 275 -9.64 -12.27 19.68
N ASP A 276 -10.62 -13.12 19.98
CA ASP A 276 -10.47 -14.57 19.86
C ASP A 276 -10.37 -14.97 18.38
N ALA A 277 -9.22 -15.53 18.00
CA ALA A 277 -8.84 -15.87 16.63
C ALA A 277 -8.30 -17.29 16.56
N PRO A 278 -8.49 -18.01 15.43
CA PRO A 278 -7.96 -19.36 15.26
C PRO A 278 -6.44 -19.40 15.01
N PHE A 279 -5.78 -18.24 14.95
CA PHE A 279 -4.35 -18.06 14.72
C PHE A 279 -3.73 -17.15 15.79
N PRO A 280 -2.39 -17.17 15.97
CA PRO A 280 -1.70 -16.27 16.89
C PRO A 280 -1.97 -14.79 16.61
N VAL A 281 -2.33 -14.05 17.67
CA VAL A 281 -2.49 -12.60 17.64
C VAL A 281 -1.41 -11.93 18.48
N LEU A 282 -0.61 -11.07 17.85
CA LEU A 282 0.38 -10.24 18.53
C LEU A 282 -0.21 -8.88 18.87
N GLU A 283 -0.50 -8.65 20.15
CA GLU A 283 -0.82 -7.31 20.65
C GLU A 283 0.46 -6.50 20.83
N THR A 284 0.61 -5.44 20.04
CA THR A 284 1.76 -4.55 20.16
C THR A 284 1.48 -3.17 19.61
N ASN A 285 2.29 -2.18 19.97
CA ASN A 285 2.07 -0.82 19.47
C ASN A 285 2.31 -0.76 17.95
N ILE A 286 1.23 -0.82 17.18
CA ILE A 286 1.21 -0.66 15.72
C ILE A 286 1.09 0.82 15.29
N LEU A 287 1.12 1.77 16.23
CA LEU A 287 1.21 3.20 15.91
C LEU A 287 2.65 3.51 15.54
N ILE A 288 2.94 3.40 14.24
CA ILE A 288 4.26 3.66 13.70
C ILE A 288 4.39 5.17 13.45
N GLN A 289 4.93 5.91 14.42
CA GLN A 289 5.13 7.36 14.33
C GLN A 289 6.58 7.71 14.01
N ALA A 290 7.51 7.32 14.88
CA ALA A 290 8.93 7.58 14.66
C ALA A 290 9.57 6.48 13.81
N ARG A 291 10.73 6.80 13.25
CA ARG A 291 11.50 5.84 12.44
C ARG A 291 12.04 4.68 13.27
N GLU A 292 12.37 4.93 14.53
CA GLU A 292 12.79 3.90 15.48
C GLU A 292 11.66 2.90 15.75
N ASP A 293 10.42 3.39 15.88
CA ASP A 293 9.23 2.55 16.09
C ASP A 293 9.01 1.57 14.95
N ARG A 294 9.30 2.00 13.70
CA ARG A 294 9.19 1.16 12.49
C ARG A 294 10.04 -0.10 12.62
N VAL A 295 11.29 0.05 13.04
CA VAL A 295 12.26 -1.06 13.13
C VAL A 295 11.91 -1.98 14.29
N VAL A 296 11.56 -1.42 15.45
CA VAL A 296 11.15 -2.20 16.63
C VAL A 296 9.91 -3.03 16.32
N PHE A 297 8.90 -2.43 15.69
CA PHE A 297 7.70 -3.14 15.30
C PHE A 297 7.96 -4.22 14.25
N ALA A 298 8.72 -3.90 13.21
CA ALA A 298 9.09 -4.88 12.17
C ALA A 298 9.81 -6.10 12.75
N ARG A 299 10.73 -5.93 13.70
CA ARG A 299 11.40 -7.05 14.37
C ARG A 299 10.43 -7.95 15.12
N LYS A 300 9.50 -7.39 15.88
CA LYS A 300 8.46 -8.17 16.58
C LYS A 300 7.57 -8.94 15.61
N LEU A 301 7.22 -8.32 14.49
CA LEU A 301 6.40 -8.98 13.45
C LEU A 301 7.15 -10.17 12.83
N LEU A 302 8.44 -10.00 12.55
CA LEU A 302 9.26 -11.08 12.02
C LEU A 302 9.52 -12.18 13.07
N GLU A 303 9.65 -11.83 14.36
CA GLU A 303 9.74 -12.80 15.45
C GLU A 303 8.46 -13.63 15.58
N LEU A 304 7.29 -13.00 15.47
CA LEU A 304 6.00 -13.69 15.37
C LEU A 304 6.01 -14.67 14.18
N ALA A 305 6.37 -14.19 12.99
CA ALA A 305 6.42 -15.03 11.79
C ALA A 305 7.42 -16.20 11.91
N ALA A 306 8.52 -16.03 12.64
CA ALA A 306 9.49 -17.10 12.89
C ALA A 306 8.97 -18.18 13.85
N SER A 307 7.99 -17.86 14.70
CA SER A 307 7.35 -18.79 15.63
C SER A 307 6.28 -19.70 15.01
N LEU A 308 5.86 -19.40 13.78
CA LEU A 308 4.88 -20.20 13.02
C LEU A 308 5.51 -21.40 12.29
N SER A 309 6.82 -21.60 12.45
CA SER A 309 7.65 -22.54 11.69
C SER A 309 8.21 -23.65 12.55
#